data_AF-A0A521TEZ9-F1
#
_entry.id   AF-A0A521TEZ9-F1
#
_cell.length_a   1.000
_cell.length_b   1.000
_cell.length_c   1.000
_cell.angle_alpha   90.00
_cell.angle_beta   90.00
_cell.angle_gamma   90.00
#
_symmetry.space_group_name_H-M   'P 1'
#
loop_
_entity.id
_entity.type
_entity.pdbx_description
1 polymer ?
#
loop_
_entity_poly.entity_id
_entity_poly.type
_entity_poly.pdbx_seq_one_letter_code
_entity_poly.pdbx_strand_id
1 'polypeptide(L)'
;MSARLKGVAVLLAVFALGSVAGGGGAYAWLRRDDISGSEEQRGLRNPRRLRALERSLDLTPTQRGQVRAILAQSGDQRRQLAQEMFERCGDGLRAQHDAVSAQIRAVLTPAQRARYDVIDAHQRERFPFGGAMGGGRRRGPRGPEGF
;
A
#
# COMPACT_ATOMS: atom_id res chain seq x y z
N MET A 1 35.27 13.12 -36.81
CA MET A 1 34.61 12.85 -35.51
C MET A 1 35.49 11.87 -34.73
N SER A 2 36.09 12.32 -33.63
CA SER A 2 37.15 11.57 -32.92
C SER A 2 36.62 10.26 -32.34
N ALA A 3 37.43 9.20 -32.36
CA ALA A 3 37.04 7.87 -31.86
C ALA A 3 36.54 7.89 -30.40
N ARG A 4 37.08 8.83 -29.60
CA ARG A 4 36.65 9.09 -28.23
C ARG A 4 35.20 9.57 -28.15
N LEU A 5 34.76 10.43 -29.07
CA LEU A 5 33.40 10.95 -29.10
C LEU A 5 32.39 9.87 -29.46
N LYS A 6 32.76 8.96 -30.38
CA LYS A 6 31.95 7.79 -30.72
C LYS A 6 31.82 6.82 -29.54
N GLY A 7 32.92 6.57 -28.82
CA GLY A 7 32.92 5.72 -27.63
C GLY A 7 32.03 6.26 -26.51
N VAL A 8 32.11 7.57 -26.24
CA VAL A 8 31.26 8.24 -25.24
C VAL A 8 29.78 8.18 -25.65
N ALA A 9 29.46 8.40 -26.94
CA ALA A 9 28.10 8.31 -27.44
C ALA A 9 27.49 6.90 -27.26
N VAL A 10 28.27 5.85 -27.53
CA VAL A 10 27.84 4.45 -27.34
C VAL A 10 27.60 4.15 -25.86
N LEU A 11 28.47 4.60 -24.96
CA LEU A 11 28.30 4.41 -23.51
C LEU A 11 27.04 5.10 -22.99
N LEU A 12 26.79 6.35 -23.41
CA LEU A 12 25.58 7.07 -23.02
C LEU A 12 24.30 6.40 -23.54
N ALA A 13 24.33 5.87 -24.76
CA ALA A 13 23.19 5.16 -25.34
C ALA A 13 22.86 3.87 -24.56
N VAL A 14 23.87 3.05 -24.22
CA VAL A 14 23.68 1.83 -23.43
C VAL A 14 23.19 2.15 -22.02
N PHE A 15 23.73 3.18 -21.39
CA PHE A 15 23.29 3.62 -20.06
C PHE A 15 21.84 4.14 -20.05
N ALA A 16 21.46 4.91 -21.07
CA ALA A 16 20.08 5.39 -21.23
C ALA A 16 19.11 4.21 -21.44
N LEU A 17 19.46 3.25 -22.30
CA LEU A 17 18.68 2.02 -22.51
C LEU A 17 18.53 1.19 -21.22
N GLY A 18 19.62 1.00 -20.47
CA GLY A 18 19.59 0.32 -19.17
C GLY A 18 18.72 1.03 -18.14
N SER A 19 18.78 2.37 -18.09
CA SER A 19 17.98 3.19 -17.18
C SER A 19 16.49 3.16 -17.50
N VAL A 20 16.12 3.13 -18.80
CA VAL A 20 14.73 3.00 -19.22
C VAL A 20 14.19 1.59 -18.95
N ALA A 21 14.98 0.55 -19.20
CA ALA A 21 14.57 -0.83 -18.92
C ALA A 21 14.45 -1.12 -17.41
N GLY A 22 15.45 -0.69 -16.62
CA GLY A 22 15.46 -0.86 -15.17
C GLY A 22 14.46 0.06 -14.46
N GLY A 23 14.43 1.34 -14.83
CA GLY A 23 13.50 2.33 -14.28
C GLY A 23 12.05 2.07 -14.68
N GLY A 24 11.80 1.76 -15.95
CA GLY A 24 10.46 1.40 -16.44
C GLY A 24 9.96 0.07 -15.86
N GLY A 25 10.84 -0.93 -15.72
CA GLY A 25 10.54 -2.20 -15.08
C GLY A 25 10.19 -2.04 -13.60
N ALA A 26 11.02 -1.32 -12.83
CA ALA A 26 10.76 -1.02 -11.43
C ALA A 26 9.50 -0.16 -11.24
N TYR A 27 9.29 0.84 -12.11
CA TYR A 27 8.10 1.70 -12.08
C TYR A 27 6.82 0.92 -12.39
N ALA A 28 6.86 -0.03 -13.34
CA ALA A 28 5.73 -0.90 -13.64
C ALA A 28 5.47 -1.94 -12.53
N TRP A 29 6.53 -2.42 -11.86
CA TRP A 29 6.41 -3.32 -10.71
C TRP A 29 5.78 -2.60 -9.50
N LEU A 30 6.25 -1.39 -9.18
CA LEU A 30 5.66 -0.55 -8.13
C LEU A 30 4.21 -0.17 -8.46
N ARG A 31 3.87 0.18 -9.70
CA ARG A 31 2.47 0.45 -10.10
C ARG A 31 1.56 -0.77 -9.97
N ARG A 32 2.07 -2.00 -10.16
CA ARG A 32 1.28 -3.23 -9.94
C ARG A 32 1.02 -3.49 -8.45
N ASP A 33 1.98 -3.15 -7.58
CA ASP A 33 1.77 -3.22 -6.14
C ASP A 33 0.81 -2.12 -5.64
N ASP A 34 0.87 -0.90 -6.20
CA ASP A 34 -0.01 0.22 -5.83
C ASP A 34 -1.47 0.06 -6.29
N ILE A 35 -1.73 -0.60 -7.43
CA ILE A 35 -3.11 -0.92 -7.87
C ILE A 35 -3.79 -1.98 -6.98
N SER A 36 -3.07 -2.55 -6.02
CA SER A 36 -3.65 -3.47 -5.04
C SER A 36 -3.82 -2.85 -3.65
N GLY A 37 -3.53 -1.55 -3.47
CA GLY A 37 -3.23 -0.99 -2.15
C GLY A 37 -4.34 -0.30 -1.37
N SER A 38 -5.37 0.29 -1.98
CA SER A 38 -6.09 1.36 -1.27
C SER A 38 -7.58 1.19 -0.97
N GLU A 39 -8.42 0.50 -1.76
CA GLU A 39 -9.83 0.28 -1.34
C GLU A 39 -10.40 -1.09 -1.71
N GLU A 40 -9.88 -1.73 -2.76
CA GLU A 40 -10.40 -3.00 -3.22
C GLU A 40 -9.96 -4.18 -2.32
N GLN A 41 -8.86 -4.07 -1.56
CA GLN A 41 -8.33 -5.16 -0.71
C GLN A 41 -9.24 -5.58 0.47
N ARG A 42 -10.13 -4.69 0.93
CA ARG A 42 -11.06 -4.99 2.04
C ARG A 42 -12.22 -5.91 1.60
N GLY A 43 -12.59 -5.84 0.33
CA GLY A 43 -13.48 -6.81 -0.33
C GLY A 43 -12.74 -7.97 -1.01
N LEU A 44 -11.50 -7.78 -1.48
CA LEU A 44 -10.73 -8.73 -2.29
C LEU A 44 -10.00 -9.86 -1.55
N ARG A 45 -9.77 -9.76 -0.23
CA ARG A 45 -9.27 -10.92 0.54
C ARG A 45 -10.25 -12.09 0.47
N ASN A 46 -11.54 -11.79 0.42
CA ASN A 46 -12.60 -12.77 0.34
C ASN A 46 -12.63 -13.52 -1.02
N PRO A 47 -12.67 -12.89 -2.21
CA PRO A 47 -12.66 -13.58 -3.50
C PRO A 47 -11.33 -14.25 -3.83
N ARG A 48 -10.17 -13.80 -3.33
CA ARG A 48 -8.91 -14.57 -3.47
C ARG A 48 -8.96 -15.85 -2.64
N ARG A 49 -9.44 -15.76 -1.39
CA ARG A 49 -9.60 -16.92 -0.51
C ARG A 49 -10.67 -17.89 -1.02
N LEU A 50 -11.80 -17.38 -1.50
CA LEU A 50 -12.86 -18.15 -2.12
C LEU A 50 -12.36 -18.89 -3.36
N ARG A 51 -11.64 -18.22 -4.27
CA ARG A 51 -11.01 -18.87 -5.45
C ARG A 51 -9.95 -19.90 -5.08
N ALA A 52 -9.25 -19.73 -3.96
CA ALA A 52 -8.33 -20.75 -3.46
C ALA A 52 -9.11 -21.99 -2.99
N LEU A 53 -10.16 -21.79 -2.18
CA LEU A 53 -11.03 -22.86 -1.68
C LEU A 53 -11.77 -23.58 -2.81
N GLU A 54 -12.26 -22.84 -3.79
CA GLU A 54 -12.90 -23.39 -4.99
C GLU A 54 -11.96 -24.34 -5.74
N ARG A 55 -10.69 -23.94 -5.95
CA ARG A 55 -9.70 -24.76 -6.66
C ARG A 55 -9.18 -25.94 -5.84
N SER A 56 -9.12 -25.81 -4.52
CA SER A 56 -8.55 -26.86 -3.66
C SER A 56 -9.59 -27.89 -3.20
N LEU A 57 -10.88 -27.52 -3.20
CA LEU A 57 -11.96 -28.35 -2.67
C LEU A 57 -13.05 -28.66 -3.72
N ASP A 58 -12.85 -28.24 -4.96
CA ASP A 58 -13.79 -28.41 -6.08
C ASP A 58 -15.24 -28.06 -5.70
N LEU A 59 -15.41 -26.87 -5.13
CA LEU A 59 -16.71 -26.44 -4.59
C LEU A 59 -17.78 -26.37 -5.68
N THR A 60 -18.91 -27.05 -5.45
CA THR A 60 -20.11 -26.93 -6.28
C THR A 60 -20.65 -25.49 -6.27
N PRO A 61 -21.47 -25.08 -7.27
CA PRO A 61 -22.04 -23.72 -7.31
C PRO A 61 -22.82 -23.35 -6.04
N THR A 62 -23.55 -24.30 -5.46
CA THR A 62 -24.30 -24.09 -4.21
C THR A 62 -23.37 -23.88 -3.02
N GLN A 63 -22.34 -24.73 -2.87
CA GLN A 63 -21.36 -24.60 -1.78
C GLN A 63 -20.57 -23.29 -1.88
N ARG A 64 -20.23 -22.87 -3.10
CA ARG A 64 -19.56 -21.58 -3.34
C ARG A 64 -20.38 -20.40 -2.81
N GLY A 65 -21.69 -20.39 -3.07
CA GLY A 65 -22.59 -19.36 -2.54
C GLY A 65 -22.59 -19.32 -1.01
N GLN A 66 -22.66 -20.48 -0.38
CA GLN A 66 -22.63 -20.61 1.09
C GLN A 66 -21.29 -20.16 1.69
N VAL A 67 -20.16 -20.61 1.13
CA VAL A 67 -18.82 -20.21 1.59
C VAL A 67 -18.60 -18.71 1.43
N ARG A 68 -19.07 -18.12 0.33
CA ARG A 68 -19.02 -16.66 0.12
C ARG A 68 -19.76 -15.90 1.23
N ALA A 69 -20.96 -16.35 1.59
CA ALA A 69 -21.77 -15.74 2.65
C ALA A 69 -21.07 -15.85 4.02
N ILE A 70 -20.55 -17.03 4.37
CA ILE A 70 -19.80 -17.26 5.62
C ILE A 70 -18.59 -16.32 5.71
N LEU A 71 -17.80 -16.23 4.63
CA LEU A 71 -16.61 -15.39 4.62
C LEU A 71 -16.96 -13.89 4.67
N ALA A 72 -18.10 -13.48 4.11
CA ALA A 72 -18.57 -12.11 4.19
C ALA A 72 -18.96 -11.74 5.63
N GLN A 73 -19.80 -12.56 6.27
CA GLN A 73 -20.22 -12.37 7.67
C GLN A 73 -19.03 -12.38 8.63
N SER A 74 -18.10 -13.32 8.46
CA SER A 74 -16.86 -13.38 9.25
C SER A 74 -15.98 -12.13 9.04
N GLY A 75 -15.98 -11.58 7.82
CA GLY A 75 -15.28 -10.35 7.50
C GLY A 75 -15.79 -9.16 8.32
N ASP A 76 -17.09 -9.08 8.57
CA ASP A 76 -17.72 -7.99 9.32
C ASP A 76 -17.40 -8.09 10.82
N GLN A 77 -17.55 -9.28 11.39
CA GLN A 77 -17.20 -9.56 12.78
C GLN A 77 -15.72 -9.28 13.07
N ARG A 78 -14.82 -9.66 12.15
CA ARG A 78 -13.39 -9.35 12.28
C ARG A 78 -13.10 -7.86 12.28
N ARG A 79 -13.87 -7.06 11.53
CA ARG A 79 -13.69 -5.60 11.54
C ARG A 79 -14.13 -4.99 12.86
N GLN A 80 -15.26 -5.43 13.41
CA GLN A 80 -15.73 -5.00 14.72
C GLN A 80 -14.72 -5.33 15.82
N LEU A 81 -14.25 -6.59 15.88
CA LEU A 81 -13.23 -7.01 16.85
C LEU A 81 -11.92 -6.23 16.71
N ALA A 82 -11.46 -5.98 15.47
CA ALA A 82 -10.27 -5.19 15.25
C ALA A 82 -10.44 -3.73 15.69
N GLN A 83 -11.62 -3.16 15.48
CA GLN A 83 -11.96 -1.81 15.92
C GLN A 83 -12.00 -1.72 17.44
N GLU A 84 -12.68 -2.65 18.13
CA GLU A 84 -12.75 -2.68 19.60
C GLU A 84 -11.37 -2.84 20.23
N MET A 85 -10.55 -3.77 19.72
CA MET A 85 -9.17 -3.94 20.16
C MET A 85 -8.37 -2.66 19.98
N PHE A 86 -8.61 -1.95 18.87
CA PHE A 86 -7.94 -0.71 18.60
C PHE A 86 -8.40 0.42 19.53
N GLU A 87 -9.69 0.58 19.76
CA GLU A 87 -10.21 1.60 20.68
C GLU A 87 -9.67 1.39 22.09
N ARG A 88 -9.48 0.14 22.50
CA ARG A 88 -8.98 -0.19 23.83
C ARG A 88 -7.46 -0.07 24.00
N CYS A 89 -6.69 -0.49 23.00
CA CYS A 89 -5.22 -0.60 23.11
C CYS A 89 -4.46 0.36 22.18
N GLY A 90 -5.17 1.12 21.35
CA GLY A 90 -4.60 1.90 20.26
C GLY A 90 -3.76 3.07 20.71
N ASP A 91 -4.14 3.71 21.82
CA ASP A 91 -3.41 4.86 22.36
C ASP A 91 -2.00 4.47 22.79
N GLY A 92 -1.84 3.33 23.46
CA GLY A 92 -0.52 2.81 23.85
C GLY A 92 0.35 2.49 22.65
N LEU A 93 -0.24 1.94 21.59
CA LEU A 93 0.49 1.61 20.36
C LEU A 93 0.92 2.87 19.60
N ARG A 94 0.05 3.89 19.53
CA ARG A 94 0.39 5.21 18.95
C ARG A 94 1.52 5.88 19.74
N ALA A 95 1.43 5.88 21.07
CA ALA A 95 2.46 6.47 21.93
C ALA A 95 3.81 5.76 21.79
N GLN A 96 3.83 4.42 21.73
CA GLN A 96 5.05 3.65 21.48
C GLN A 96 5.64 3.98 20.11
N HIS A 97 4.80 4.06 19.08
CA HIS A 97 5.24 4.42 17.73
C HIS A 97 5.89 5.81 17.71
N ASP A 98 5.23 6.82 18.29
CA ASP A 98 5.76 8.19 18.36
C ASP A 98 7.08 8.26 19.13
N ALA A 99 7.22 7.50 20.22
CA ALA A 99 8.47 7.42 20.99
C ALA A 99 9.61 6.83 20.15
N VAL A 100 9.35 5.77 19.38
CA VAL A 100 10.35 5.17 18.47
C VAL A 100 10.69 6.12 17.33
N SER A 101 9.70 6.75 16.69
CA SER A 101 9.94 7.73 15.61
C SER A 101 10.78 8.91 16.10
N ALA A 102 10.59 9.36 17.35
CA ALA A 102 11.42 10.41 17.94
C ALA A 102 12.89 9.97 18.11
N GLN A 103 13.13 8.74 18.59
CA GLN A 103 14.48 8.18 18.71
C GLN A 103 15.16 8.04 17.33
N ILE A 104 14.41 7.59 16.32
CA ILE A 104 14.92 7.51 14.94
C ILE A 104 15.28 8.90 14.43
N ARG A 105 14.42 9.91 14.59
CA ARG A 105 14.70 11.29 14.14
C ARG A 105 15.96 11.87 14.77
N ALA A 106 16.27 11.51 16.03
CA ALA A 106 17.43 12.02 16.75
C ALA A 106 18.77 11.62 16.11
N VAL A 107 18.84 10.45 15.45
CA VAL A 107 20.08 9.96 14.81
C VAL A 107 20.19 10.31 13.34
N LEU A 108 19.14 10.90 12.75
CA LEU A 108 19.10 11.23 11.31
C LEU A 108 19.60 12.65 11.04
N THR A 109 20.28 12.80 9.90
CA THR A 109 20.60 14.12 9.34
C THR A 109 19.32 14.89 8.94
N PRO A 110 19.36 16.22 8.83
CA PRO A 110 18.20 17.01 8.41
C PRO A 110 17.56 16.53 7.09
N ALA A 111 18.38 16.20 6.10
CA ALA A 111 17.90 15.71 4.80
C ALA A 111 17.25 14.32 4.89
N GLN A 112 17.75 13.45 5.77
CA GLN A 112 17.16 12.13 6.00
C GLN A 112 15.86 12.23 6.81
N ARG A 113 15.75 13.16 7.76
CA ARG A 113 14.51 13.40 8.52
C ARG A 113 13.34 13.74 7.59
N ALA A 114 13.55 14.65 6.64
CA ALA A 114 12.50 15.01 5.67
C ALA A 114 12.00 13.80 4.85
N ARG A 115 12.89 12.88 4.46
CA ARG A 115 12.51 11.64 3.77
C ARG A 115 11.80 10.67 4.71
N TYR A 116 12.28 10.56 5.95
CA TYR A 116 11.69 9.70 6.97
C TYR A 116 10.28 10.15 7.34
N ASP A 117 10.02 11.45 7.47
CA ASP A 117 8.69 11.98 7.80
C ASP A 117 7.65 11.64 6.71
N VAL A 118 8.05 11.61 5.43
CA VAL A 118 7.18 11.15 4.33
C VAL A 118 6.85 9.66 4.45
N ILE A 119 7.86 8.85 4.79
CA ILE A 119 7.68 7.40 5.00
C ILE A 119 6.77 7.14 6.20
N ASP A 120 7.02 7.83 7.31
CA ASP A 120 6.26 7.73 8.56
C ASP A 120 4.80 8.15 8.36
N ALA A 121 4.56 9.24 7.63
CA ALA A 121 3.22 9.68 7.26
C ALA A 121 2.48 8.64 6.40
N HIS A 122 3.11 8.14 5.34
CA HIS A 122 2.49 7.11 4.49
C HIS A 122 2.23 5.81 5.26
N GLN A 123 3.09 5.47 6.23
CA GLN A 123 2.90 4.28 7.06
C GLN A 123 1.74 4.45 8.03
N ARG A 124 1.56 5.64 8.64
CA ARG A 124 0.38 5.99 9.45
C ARG A 124 -0.92 5.97 8.64
N GLU A 125 -0.87 6.30 7.34
CA GLU A 125 -2.04 6.22 6.46
C GLU A 125 -2.39 4.78 6.05
N ARG A 126 -1.38 3.94 5.79
CA ARG A 126 -1.57 2.57 5.26
C ARG A 126 -1.86 1.57 6.36
N PHE A 127 -1.16 1.71 7.47
CA PHE A 127 -1.44 1.05 8.73
C PHE A 127 -1.73 2.17 9.71
N PRO A 128 -2.96 2.71 9.67
CA PRO A 128 -3.40 3.45 10.81
C PRO A 128 -3.36 2.40 11.91
N PHE A 129 -2.34 2.47 12.77
CA PHE A 129 -2.34 1.90 14.10
C PHE A 129 -3.44 2.67 14.84
N GLY A 130 -4.65 2.31 14.38
CA GLY A 130 -5.97 2.93 14.29
C GLY A 130 -6.16 4.44 14.21
N GLY A 131 -6.82 4.77 13.11
CA GLY A 131 -7.26 6.07 12.64
C GLY A 131 -8.11 5.82 11.41
N ALA A 132 -9.43 5.89 11.57
CA ALA A 132 -10.46 5.87 10.53
C ALA A 132 -10.58 4.61 9.65
N MET A 133 -10.87 3.45 10.25
CA MET A 133 -11.74 2.45 9.57
C MET A 133 -13.20 2.92 9.69
N GLY A 134 -13.58 4.00 8.97
CA GLY A 134 -14.97 4.47 9.00
C GLY A 134 -15.21 5.98 8.86
N GLY A 135 -14.22 6.77 8.47
CA GLY A 135 -14.45 8.17 8.09
C GLY A 135 -14.63 8.26 6.58
N GLY A 136 -15.88 8.25 6.10
CA GLY A 136 -16.18 8.56 4.71
C GLY A 136 -15.45 9.83 4.31
N ARG A 137 -14.55 9.73 3.32
CA ARG A 137 -13.93 10.91 2.72
C ARG A 137 -15.05 11.81 2.24
N ARG A 138 -15.33 12.89 3.00
CA ARG A 138 -15.92 14.10 2.43
C ARG A 138 -14.98 14.50 1.32
N ARG A 139 -15.38 14.15 0.10
CA ARG A 139 -14.83 14.64 -1.15
C ARG A 139 -14.88 16.16 -1.06
N GLY A 140 -13.76 16.78 -0.69
CA GLY A 140 -13.61 18.23 -0.82
C GLY A 140 -13.96 18.63 -2.25
N PRO A 141 -14.55 19.81 -2.45
CA PRO A 141 -15.00 20.22 -3.77
C PRO A 141 -13.80 20.21 -4.71
N ARG A 142 -13.97 19.57 -5.88
CA ARG A 142 -13.04 19.71 -7.00
C ARG A 142 -12.86 21.21 -7.23
N GLY A 143 -11.63 21.70 -7.10
CA GLY A 143 -11.26 23.00 -7.62
C GLY A 143 -11.64 23.06 -9.11
N PRO A 144 -12.11 24.20 -9.62
CA PRO A 144 -12.65 24.29 -10.96
C PRO A 144 -11.55 24.02 -11.99
N GLU A 145 -11.86 23.14 -12.94
CA GLU A 145 -11.13 23.05 -14.19
C GLU A 145 -11.40 24.33 -15.01
N GLY A 146 -10.35 24.91 -15.58
CA GLY A 146 -10.49 25.92 -16.64
C GLY A 146 -9.49 27.07 -16.55
N PHE A 147 -8.37 26.93 -17.28
CA PHE A 147 -7.86 27.76 -18.39
C PHE A 147 -6.34 27.64 -18.50
#